data_AF-A0A401J440-F1
#
_entry.id   AF-A0A401J440-F1
#
_cell.length_a   1.000
_cell.length_b   1.000
_cell.length_c   1.000
_cell.angle_alpha   90.00
_cell.angle_beta   90.00
_cell.angle_gamma   90.00
#
_symmetry.space_group_name_H-M   'P 1'
#
loop_
_entity.id
_entity.type
_entity.pdbx_description
1 polymer ?
#
loop_
_entity_poly.entity_id
_entity_poly.type
_entity_poly.pdbx_seq_one_letter_code
_entity_poly.pdbx_strand_id
1 'polypeptide(L)'
;MRLTFGSNPLINGIGCILGVVLLPAFIILKLIMMPFEKGAHRSPTYVARYIRDFIDNTSGEWDWDDFISIPVADPRLEAIRAAACDVSLPCGDEELAELEVLFEEAQRLAQQNRAALIAMLSRAIAGGVIDRNELDETFPHPRSLEKIERAAWSALSQWIDDADIRDHGERYRKFRLEQLVGHRERLE
;
A
#
# COMPACT_ATOMS: atom_id res chain seq x y z
N MET A 1 44.61 -21.36 37.08
CA MET A 1 44.50 -20.33 36.02
C MET A 1 43.10 -19.74 36.10
N ARG A 2 42.93 -18.61 36.83
CA ARG A 2 41.66 -17.88 36.95
C ARG A 2 41.77 -16.64 36.08
N LEU A 3 40.99 -16.56 35.00
CA LEU A 3 40.81 -15.34 34.21
C LEU A 3 39.78 -14.47 34.93
N THR A 4 40.25 -13.40 35.58
CA THR A 4 39.39 -12.34 36.11
C THR A 4 39.06 -11.39 34.96
N PHE A 5 37.83 -11.44 34.46
CA PHE A 5 37.27 -10.37 33.62
C PHE A 5 37.11 -9.12 34.50
N GLY A 6 38.06 -8.20 34.42
CA GLY A 6 37.95 -6.88 35.03
C GLY A 6 36.97 -6.03 34.23
N SER A 7 35.71 -5.96 34.68
CA SER A 7 34.73 -5.00 34.16
C SER A 7 35.17 -3.60 34.57
N ASN A 8 35.60 -2.78 33.61
CA ASN A 8 36.11 -1.44 33.89
C ASN A 8 34.94 -0.49 34.20
N PRO A 9 34.75 0.00 35.44
CA PRO A 9 33.57 0.78 35.84
C PRO A 9 33.47 2.12 35.09
N LEU A 10 34.61 2.66 34.63
CA LEU A 10 34.66 3.87 33.80
C LEU A 10 34.09 3.67 32.39
N ILE A 11 34.31 2.50 31.79
CA ILE A 11 33.76 2.16 30.46
C ILE A 11 32.23 1.99 30.58
N ASN A 12 31.76 1.36 31.65
CA ASN A 12 30.34 1.21 31.94
C ASN A 12 29.68 2.57 32.27
N GLY A 13 30.36 3.45 33.01
CA GLY A 13 29.86 4.79 33.35
C GLY A 13 29.73 5.71 32.13
N ILE A 14 30.72 5.71 31.23
CA ILE A 14 30.66 6.46 29.96
C ILE A 14 29.55 5.92 29.06
N GLY A 15 29.37 4.60 29.01
CA GLY A 15 28.27 3.96 28.28
C GLY A 15 26.88 4.36 28.81
N CYS A 16 26.70 4.42 30.13
CA CYS A 16 25.44 4.86 30.75
C CYS A 16 25.14 6.34 30.46
N ILE A 17 26.15 7.22 30.52
CA ILE A 17 25.96 8.66 30.24
C ILE A 17 25.64 8.88 28.76
N LEU A 18 26.35 8.22 27.84
CA LEU A 18 26.04 8.26 26.41
C LEU A 18 24.64 7.73 26.11
N GLY A 19 24.22 6.64 26.75
CA GLY A 19 22.87 6.09 26.61
C GLY A 19 21.78 7.07 27.07
N VAL A 20 21.96 7.73 28.22
CA VAL A 20 21.00 8.72 28.75
C VAL A 20 20.90 9.96 27.87
N VAL A 21 21.97 10.37 27.18
CA VAL A 21 21.96 11.54 26.28
C VAL A 21 21.46 11.18 24.88
N LEU A 22 21.87 10.04 24.34
CA LEU A 22 21.51 9.64 22.97
C LEU A 22 20.08 9.09 22.87
N LEU A 23 19.55 8.44 23.92
CA LEU A 23 18.21 7.85 23.88
C LEU A 23 17.09 8.89 23.73
N PRO A 24 17.07 10.03 24.45
CA PRO A 24 16.11 11.11 24.20
C PRO A 24 16.25 11.71 22.80
N ALA A 25 17.49 11.95 22.34
CA ALA A 25 17.74 12.48 20.99
C ALA A 25 17.27 11.51 19.90
N PHE A 26 17.49 10.21 20.09
CA PHE A 26 17.01 9.16 19.21
C PHE A 26 15.48 9.05 19.23
N ILE A 27 14.84 9.16 20.39
CA ILE A 27 13.37 9.19 20.50
C ILE A 27 12.80 10.42 19.78
N ILE A 28 13.38 11.61 19.99
CA ILE A 28 12.96 12.84 19.31
C ILE A 28 13.16 12.71 17.80
N LEU A 29 14.31 12.20 17.36
CA LEU A 29 14.56 11.91 15.94
C LEU A 29 13.54 10.92 15.38
N LYS A 30 13.24 9.83 16.10
CA LYS A 30 12.23 8.85 15.70
C LYS A 30 10.85 9.49 15.60
N LEU A 31 10.45 10.33 16.55
CA LEU A 31 9.17 11.06 16.52
C LEU A 31 9.09 12.05 15.34
N ILE A 32 10.20 12.69 14.98
CA ILE A 32 10.30 13.55 13.78
C ILE A 32 10.24 12.72 12.49
N MET A 33 10.81 11.50 12.49
CA MET A 33 10.84 10.62 11.33
C MET A 33 9.58 9.76 11.15
N MET A 34 8.78 9.55 12.20
CA MET A 34 7.53 8.79 12.20
C MET A 34 6.53 9.22 11.11
N PRO A 35 6.28 10.51 10.82
CA PRO A 35 5.43 10.90 9.69
C PRO A 35 6.03 10.58 8.30
N PHE A 36 7.31 10.18 8.24
CA PHE A 36 8.01 9.77 7.02
C PHE A 36 8.29 8.26 6.96
N GLU A 37 7.91 7.48 7.98
CA GLU A 37 7.96 6.02 7.91
C GLU A 37 6.94 5.57 6.86
N LYS A 38 7.44 4.91 5.81
CA LYS A 38 6.62 4.50 4.67
C LYS A 38 5.55 3.53 5.15
N GLY A 39 4.28 3.93 5.05
CA GLY A 39 3.15 3.06 5.37
C GLY A 39 3.19 1.73 4.61
N ALA A 40 2.47 0.74 5.12
CA ALA A 40 2.33 -0.55 4.46
C ALA A 40 1.59 -0.39 3.12
N HIS A 41 2.09 -1.05 2.08
CA HIS A 41 1.38 -1.12 0.80
C HIS A 41 0.22 -2.11 0.91
N ARG A 42 -0.98 -1.59 1.11
CA ARG A 42 -2.24 -2.34 1.17
C ARG A 42 -3.14 -1.92 0.02
N SER A 43 -3.98 -2.85 -0.42
CA SER A 43 -4.95 -2.61 -1.47
C SER A 43 -6.33 -2.23 -0.93
N PRO A 44 -7.16 -1.55 -1.73
CA PRO A 44 -8.50 -1.19 -1.29
C PRO A 44 -9.36 -2.40 -0.90
N THR A 45 -9.29 -3.52 -1.64
CA THR A 45 -9.99 -4.75 -1.26
C THR A 45 -9.46 -5.35 0.04
N TYR A 46 -8.15 -5.23 0.30
CA TYR A 46 -7.56 -5.66 1.56
C TYR A 46 -8.13 -4.86 2.73
N VAL A 47 -8.21 -3.54 2.61
CA VAL A 47 -8.80 -2.65 3.62
C VAL A 47 -10.28 -2.96 3.83
N ALA A 48 -11.06 -3.04 2.74
CA ALA A 48 -12.48 -3.39 2.79
C ALA A 48 -12.72 -4.72 3.50
N ARG A 49 -11.88 -5.74 3.24
CA ARG A 49 -11.98 -7.04 3.90
C ARG A 49 -11.81 -6.92 5.41
N TYR A 50 -10.80 -6.19 5.90
CA TYR A 50 -10.60 -6.02 7.35
C TYR A 50 -11.78 -5.36 8.04
N ILE A 51 -12.33 -4.31 7.41
CA ILE A 51 -13.51 -3.61 7.93
C ILE A 51 -14.72 -4.56 7.96
N ARG A 52 -14.94 -5.32 6.89
CA ARG A 52 -16.04 -6.28 6.82
C ARG A 52 -15.91 -7.40 7.83
N ASP A 53 -14.72 -7.99 7.95
CA ASP A 53 -14.44 -9.09 8.88
C ASP A 53 -14.68 -8.65 10.33
N PHE A 54 -14.39 -7.38 10.65
CA PHE A 54 -14.68 -6.80 11.95
C PHE A 54 -16.19 -6.61 12.19
N ILE A 55 -16.91 -6.01 11.22
CA ILE A 55 -18.37 -5.83 11.29
C ILE A 55 -19.09 -7.18 11.46
N ASP A 56 -18.68 -8.19 10.70
CA ASP A 56 -19.27 -9.53 10.72
C ASP A 56 -18.81 -10.38 11.93
N ASN A 57 -17.91 -9.83 12.77
CA ASN A 57 -17.28 -10.52 13.90
C ASN A 57 -16.61 -11.86 13.49
N THR A 58 -16.00 -11.87 12.29
CA THR A 58 -15.23 -12.99 11.74
C THR A 58 -13.72 -12.75 11.74
N SER A 59 -13.28 -11.57 12.18
CA SER A 59 -11.86 -11.23 12.36
C SER A 59 -11.22 -12.04 13.49
N GLY A 60 -9.93 -12.35 13.36
CA GLY A 60 -9.14 -12.88 14.47
C GLY A 60 -9.02 -11.88 15.62
N GLU A 61 -8.69 -12.39 16.81
CA GLU A 61 -8.61 -11.61 18.06
C GLU A 61 -7.76 -10.33 17.94
N TRP A 62 -6.70 -10.37 17.14
CA TRP A 62 -5.73 -9.27 17.00
C TRP A 62 -5.78 -8.58 15.63
N ASP A 63 -6.64 -9.03 14.71
CA ASP A 63 -6.65 -8.54 13.33
C ASP A 63 -7.04 -7.06 13.26
N TRP A 64 -7.98 -6.63 14.10
CA TRP A 64 -8.41 -5.22 14.16
C TRP A 64 -7.30 -4.31 14.67
N ASP A 65 -6.65 -4.69 15.78
CA ASP A 65 -5.52 -3.97 16.37
C ASP A 65 -4.34 -3.86 15.38
N ASP A 66 -4.03 -4.94 14.67
CA ASP A 66 -3.00 -4.96 13.63
C ASP A 66 -3.35 -4.03 12.45
N PHE A 67 -4.63 -3.96 12.07
CA PHE A 67 -5.08 -3.09 11.00
C PHE A 67 -4.98 -1.61 11.38
N ILE A 68 -5.45 -1.22 12.57
CA ILE A 68 -5.47 0.18 12.99
C ILE A 68 -4.10 0.68 13.47
N SER A 69 -3.17 -0.20 13.85
CA SER A 69 -1.85 0.20 14.35
C SER A 69 -0.81 0.51 13.26
N ILE A 70 -1.03 0.07 12.02
CA ILE A 70 -0.05 0.19 10.93
C ILE A 70 -0.53 1.20 9.88
N PRO A 71 0.16 2.34 9.70
CA PRO A 71 -0.15 3.30 8.64
C PRO A 71 -0.13 2.67 7.25
N VAL A 72 -1.02 3.11 6.36
CA VAL A 72 -1.12 2.66 4.97
C VAL A 72 -0.47 3.67 4.02
N ALA A 73 0.21 3.17 2.98
CA ALA A 73 0.99 4.01 2.07
C ALA A 73 0.15 4.89 1.13
N ASP A 74 -1.03 4.43 0.71
CA ASP A 74 -1.95 5.22 -0.13
C ASP A 74 -2.73 6.18 0.79
N PRO A 75 -2.59 7.50 0.63
CA PRO A 75 -3.25 8.48 1.51
C PRO A 75 -4.77 8.33 1.56
N ARG A 76 -5.41 7.85 0.48
CA ARG A 76 -6.86 7.62 0.44
C ARG A 76 -7.24 6.46 1.34
N LEU A 77 -6.45 5.38 1.34
CA LEU A 77 -6.66 4.23 2.21
C LEU A 77 -6.24 4.53 3.66
N GLU A 78 -5.24 5.37 3.84
CA GLU A 78 -4.84 5.84 5.17
C GLU A 78 -5.94 6.69 5.82
N ALA A 79 -6.64 7.53 5.06
CA ALA A 79 -7.78 8.27 5.57
C ALA A 79 -8.89 7.33 6.07
N ILE A 80 -9.17 6.25 5.34
CA ILE A 80 -10.13 5.21 5.75
C ILE A 80 -9.67 4.50 7.03
N ARG A 81 -8.40 4.07 7.08
CA ARG A 81 -7.83 3.42 8.27
C ARG A 81 -7.85 4.35 9.48
N ALA A 82 -7.48 5.62 9.31
CA ALA A 82 -7.50 6.62 10.38
C ALA A 82 -8.92 6.84 10.91
N ALA A 83 -9.91 6.99 10.03
CA ALA A 83 -11.31 7.08 10.43
C ALA A 83 -11.78 5.82 11.18
N ALA A 84 -11.41 4.63 10.72
CA ALA A 84 -11.72 3.38 11.41
C ALA A 84 -11.05 3.26 12.80
N CYS A 85 -9.87 3.85 12.97
CA CYS A 85 -9.16 3.90 14.25
C CYS A 85 -9.84 4.80 15.29
N ASP A 86 -10.60 5.81 14.85
CA ASP A 86 -11.29 6.77 15.72
C ASP A 86 -12.65 6.25 16.22
N VAL A 87 -13.11 5.10 15.70
CA VAL A 87 -14.36 4.46 16.12
C VAL A 87 -14.26 3.98 17.58
N SER A 88 -15.26 4.32 18.39
CA SER A 88 -15.28 3.96 19.80
C SER A 88 -15.63 2.49 20.03
N LEU A 89 -14.82 1.80 20.85
CA LEU A 89 -15.06 0.41 21.24
C LEU A 89 -15.59 0.31 22.68
N PRO A 90 -16.56 -0.59 22.97
CA PRO A 90 -17.25 -1.48 22.02
C PRO A 90 -18.23 -0.72 21.10
N CYS A 91 -18.32 -1.13 19.84
CA CYS A 91 -19.20 -0.48 18.85
C CYS A 91 -20.69 -0.64 19.21
N GLY A 92 -21.45 0.44 19.09
CA GLY A 92 -22.90 0.42 18.95
C GLY A 92 -23.33 0.46 17.49
N ASP A 93 -24.63 0.64 17.25
CA ASP A 93 -25.20 0.67 15.90
C ASP A 93 -24.69 1.85 15.05
N GLU A 94 -24.37 2.98 15.69
CA GLU A 94 -23.83 4.17 15.02
C GLU A 94 -22.41 3.92 14.52
N GLU A 95 -21.54 3.38 15.38
CA GLU A 95 -20.18 3.00 15.03
C GLU A 95 -20.13 1.92 13.92
N LEU A 96 -21.04 0.94 13.97
CA LEU A 96 -21.17 -0.05 12.89
C LEU A 96 -21.60 0.60 11.56
N ALA A 97 -22.51 1.57 11.61
CA ALA A 97 -22.92 2.31 10.40
C ALA A 97 -21.77 3.14 9.81
N GLU A 98 -20.93 3.76 10.65
CA GLU A 98 -19.72 4.46 10.19
C GLU A 98 -18.74 3.51 9.50
N LEU A 99 -18.51 2.32 10.08
CA LEU A 99 -17.64 1.32 9.48
C LEU A 99 -18.19 0.81 8.14
N GLU A 100 -19.50 0.65 7.97
CA GLU A 100 -20.11 0.30 6.68
C GLU A 100 -19.86 1.40 5.62
N VAL A 101 -19.91 2.68 6.00
CA VAL A 101 -19.57 3.78 5.08
C VAL A 101 -18.11 3.70 4.63
N LEU A 102 -17.19 3.42 5.56
CA LEU A 102 -15.77 3.27 5.27
C LEU A 102 -15.48 2.04 4.39
N PHE A 103 -16.20 0.95 4.62
CA PHE A 103 -16.16 -0.25 3.79
C PHE A 103 -16.55 0.06 2.34
N GLU A 104 -17.69 0.73 2.14
CA GLU A 104 -18.18 1.13 0.83
C GLU A 104 -17.20 2.08 0.13
N GLU A 105 -16.57 2.99 0.86
CA GLU A 105 -15.53 3.86 0.30
C GLU A 105 -14.32 3.07 -0.21
N ALA A 106 -13.84 2.09 0.57
CA ALA A 106 -12.74 1.23 0.15
C ALA A 106 -13.11 0.37 -1.08
N GLN A 107 -14.33 -0.17 -1.13
CA GLN A 107 -14.82 -0.91 -2.29
C GLN A 107 -14.91 -0.03 -3.55
N ARG A 108 -15.41 1.20 -3.40
CA ARG A 108 -15.49 2.17 -4.49
C ARG A 108 -14.10 2.47 -5.06
N LEU A 109 -13.09 2.65 -4.20
CA LEU A 109 -11.70 2.84 -4.66
C LEU A 109 -11.18 1.62 -5.42
N ALA A 110 -11.50 0.40 -4.97
CA ALA A 110 -11.15 -0.83 -5.69
C ALA A 110 -11.76 -0.84 -7.10
N GLN A 111 -13.05 -0.55 -7.20
CA GLN A 111 -13.78 -0.53 -8.46
C GLN A 111 -13.27 0.54 -9.41
N GLN A 112 -12.97 1.74 -8.91
CA GLN A 112 -12.39 2.84 -9.69
C GLN A 112 -11.03 2.46 -10.26
N ASN A 113 -10.13 1.88 -9.45
CA ASN A 113 -8.81 1.46 -9.91
C ASN A 113 -8.92 0.39 -11.01
N ARG A 114 -9.77 -0.61 -10.81
CA ARG A 114 -10.03 -1.67 -11.80
C ARG A 114 -10.59 -1.11 -13.10
N ALA A 115 -11.62 -0.27 -13.03
CA ALA A 115 -12.26 0.33 -14.19
C ALA A 115 -11.27 1.21 -14.99
N ALA A 116 -10.46 2.02 -14.29
CA ALA A 116 -9.44 2.84 -14.92
C ALA A 116 -8.38 1.99 -15.66
N LEU A 117 -7.91 0.89 -15.04
CA LEU A 117 -6.97 -0.03 -15.70
C LEU A 117 -7.58 -0.69 -16.94
N ILE A 118 -8.81 -1.17 -16.86
CA ILE A 118 -9.51 -1.77 -18.01
C ILE A 118 -9.64 -0.75 -19.15
N ALA A 119 -10.00 0.50 -18.84
CA ALA A 119 -10.13 1.56 -19.82
C ALA A 119 -8.80 1.87 -20.52
N MET A 120 -7.72 2.02 -19.74
CA MET A 120 -6.39 2.26 -20.30
C MET A 120 -5.87 1.08 -21.11
N LEU A 121 -6.01 -0.16 -20.63
CA LEU A 121 -5.64 -1.36 -21.39
C LEU A 121 -6.40 -1.43 -22.72
N SER A 122 -7.71 -1.18 -22.69
CA SER A 122 -8.55 -1.16 -23.89
C SER A 122 -8.09 -0.10 -24.90
N ARG A 123 -7.70 1.08 -24.41
CA ARG A 123 -7.14 2.14 -25.26
C ARG A 123 -5.81 1.72 -25.88
N ALA A 124 -4.89 1.13 -25.12
CA ALA A 124 -3.62 0.61 -25.66
C ALA A 124 -3.84 -0.47 -26.72
N ILE A 125 -4.75 -1.41 -26.46
CA ILE A 125 -5.11 -2.51 -27.39
C ILE A 125 -5.69 -1.95 -28.69
N ALA A 126 -6.51 -0.90 -28.61
CA ALA A 126 -7.05 -0.20 -29.78
C ALA A 126 -6.00 0.63 -30.56
N GLY A 127 -4.73 0.63 -30.11
CA GLY A 127 -3.65 1.40 -30.73
C GLY A 127 -3.58 2.87 -30.28
N GLY A 128 -4.33 3.24 -29.23
CA GLY A 128 -4.24 4.56 -28.62
C GLY A 128 -2.93 4.77 -27.86
N VAL A 129 -2.45 6.01 -27.86
CA VAL A 129 -1.27 6.42 -27.08
C VAL A 129 -1.67 6.63 -25.62
N ILE A 130 -0.82 6.18 -24.71
CA ILE A 130 -0.95 6.39 -23.27
C ILE A 130 0.33 7.04 -22.81
N ASP A 131 0.20 8.20 -22.17
CA ASP A 131 1.35 8.93 -21.66
C ASP A 131 1.80 8.37 -20.30
N ARG A 132 3.10 8.46 -20.01
CA ARG A 132 3.68 8.07 -18.72
C ARG A 132 3.04 8.86 -17.58
N ASN A 133 2.90 10.18 -17.74
CA ASN A 133 2.35 11.03 -16.69
C ASN A 133 0.88 10.72 -16.46
N GLU A 134 0.11 10.46 -17.52
CA GLU A 134 -1.28 10.03 -17.39
C GLU A 134 -1.40 8.74 -16.55
N LEU A 135 -0.52 7.75 -16.78
CA LEU A 135 -0.51 6.51 -16.00
C LEU A 135 -0.17 6.77 -14.52
N ASP A 136 0.85 7.59 -14.26
CA ASP A 136 1.33 7.89 -12.91
C ASP A 136 0.36 8.78 -12.12
N GLU A 137 -0.31 9.73 -12.78
CA GLU A 137 -1.38 10.55 -12.19
C GLU A 137 -2.62 9.72 -11.85
N THR A 138 -2.97 8.76 -12.71
CA THR A 138 -4.10 7.85 -12.46
C THR A 138 -3.79 6.88 -11.32
N PHE A 139 -2.55 6.39 -11.24
CA PHE A 139 -2.10 5.43 -10.23
C PHE A 139 -0.86 5.92 -9.48
N PRO A 140 -0.98 6.92 -8.59
CA PRO A 140 0.15 7.48 -7.85
C PRO A 140 0.78 6.46 -6.87
N HIS A 141 0.03 5.43 -6.50
CA HIS A 141 0.46 4.38 -5.56
C HIS A 141 0.28 2.98 -6.16
N PRO A 142 1.02 2.60 -7.22
CA PRO A 142 0.78 1.35 -7.95
C PRO A 142 1.07 0.10 -7.09
N ARG A 143 1.90 0.24 -6.05
CA ARG A 143 2.16 -0.84 -5.07
C ARG A 143 0.96 -1.13 -4.17
N SER A 144 0.04 -0.19 -4.05
CA SER A 144 -1.22 -0.34 -3.32
C SER A 144 -2.33 -0.91 -4.21
N LEU A 145 -2.08 -1.24 -5.48
CA LEU A 145 -3.06 -1.98 -6.29
C LEU A 145 -3.18 -3.43 -5.84
N GLU A 146 -4.31 -4.06 -6.14
CA GLU A 146 -4.45 -5.51 -6.00
C GLU A 146 -3.40 -6.26 -6.82
N LYS A 147 -3.14 -7.52 -6.47
CA LYS A 147 -2.11 -8.31 -7.16
C LYS A 147 -2.33 -8.37 -8.68
N ILE A 148 -3.58 -8.59 -9.11
CA ILE A 148 -3.94 -8.70 -10.54
C ILE A 148 -3.84 -7.33 -11.21
N GLU A 149 -4.33 -6.28 -10.56
CA GLU A 149 -4.28 -4.89 -11.03
C GLU A 149 -2.84 -4.38 -11.17
N ARG A 150 -1.97 -4.68 -10.20
CA ARG A 150 -0.56 -4.32 -10.24
C ARG A 150 0.17 -5.00 -11.40
N ALA A 151 -0.18 -6.24 -11.70
CA ALA A 151 0.38 -6.95 -12.85
C ALA A 151 -0.07 -6.30 -14.17
N ALA A 152 -1.35 -5.92 -14.27
CA ALA A 152 -1.87 -5.18 -15.41
C ALA A 152 -1.23 -3.79 -15.58
N TRP A 153 -1.12 -3.04 -14.49
CA TRP A 153 -0.42 -1.75 -14.44
C TRP A 153 1.05 -1.90 -14.89
N SER A 154 1.75 -2.93 -14.41
CA SER A 154 3.14 -3.18 -14.79
C SER A 154 3.28 -3.49 -16.28
N ALA A 155 2.35 -4.27 -16.84
CA ALA A 155 2.34 -4.57 -18.28
C ALA A 155 2.10 -3.30 -19.12
N LEU A 156 1.18 -2.44 -18.66
CA LEU A 156 0.89 -1.15 -19.29
C LEU A 156 2.06 -0.18 -19.20
N SER A 157 2.69 -0.07 -18.02
CA SER A 157 3.90 0.73 -17.83
C SER A 157 4.97 0.31 -18.81
N GLN A 158 5.27 -0.97 -18.89
CA GLN A 158 6.30 -1.45 -19.80
C GLN A 158 5.88 -1.27 -21.28
N TRP A 159 4.59 -1.37 -21.62
CA TRP A 159 4.10 -1.02 -22.96
C TRP A 159 4.38 0.44 -23.33
N ILE A 160 4.32 1.37 -22.38
CA ILE A 160 4.64 2.78 -22.60
C ILE A 160 6.16 2.96 -22.78
N ASP A 161 6.97 2.32 -21.93
CA ASP A 161 8.44 2.43 -21.98
C ASP A 161 9.02 1.87 -23.29
N ASP A 162 8.46 0.79 -23.82
CA ASP A 162 8.98 0.10 -25.00
C ASP A 162 8.48 0.68 -26.33
N ALA A 163 8.17 1.98 -26.39
CA ALA A 163 7.61 2.59 -27.59
C ALA A 163 8.55 2.50 -28.81
N ASP A 164 9.83 2.77 -28.61
CA ASP A 164 10.89 2.68 -29.62
C ASP A 164 11.13 1.23 -30.08
N ILE A 165 11.16 0.27 -29.15
CA ILE A 165 11.32 -1.16 -29.45
C ILE A 165 10.14 -1.67 -30.27
N ARG A 166 8.91 -1.23 -29.93
CA ARG A 166 7.69 -1.60 -30.63
C ARG A 166 7.65 -1.10 -32.06
N ASP A 167 8.18 0.09 -32.33
CA ASP A 167 8.19 0.69 -33.66
C ASP A 167 9.13 -0.05 -34.64
N HIS A 168 10.14 -0.74 -34.13
CA HIS A 168 11.12 -1.49 -34.93
C HIS A 168 10.84 -3.00 -35.00
N GLY A 169 9.89 -3.53 -34.22
CA GLY A 169 9.66 -4.97 -34.09
C GLY A 169 8.19 -5.39 -34.11
N GLU A 170 7.66 -5.76 -35.27
CA GLU A 170 6.27 -6.25 -35.42
C GLU A 170 5.97 -7.47 -34.53
N ARG A 171 6.92 -8.42 -34.47
CA ARG A 171 6.80 -9.60 -33.59
C ARG A 171 6.71 -9.20 -32.11
N TYR A 172 7.53 -8.23 -31.70
CA TYR A 172 7.54 -7.72 -30.33
C TYR A 172 6.20 -7.03 -30.01
N ARG A 173 5.74 -6.16 -30.91
CA ARG A 173 4.45 -5.48 -30.81
C ARG A 173 3.30 -6.47 -30.61
N LYS A 174 3.22 -7.50 -31.46
CA LYS A 174 2.15 -8.50 -31.39
C LYS A 174 2.16 -9.25 -30.06
N PHE A 175 3.33 -9.75 -29.64
CA PHE A 175 3.48 -10.43 -28.35
C PHE A 175 3.03 -9.56 -27.17
N ARG A 176 3.42 -8.28 -27.16
CA ARG A 176 3.03 -7.35 -26.10
C ARG A 176 1.54 -7.02 -26.11
N LEU A 177 0.91 -6.90 -27.28
CA LEU A 177 -0.55 -6.73 -27.37
C LEU A 177 -1.31 -7.94 -26.81
N GLU A 178 -0.86 -9.16 -27.13
CA GLU A 178 -1.43 -10.39 -26.57
C GLU A 178 -1.33 -10.41 -25.04
N GLN A 179 -0.22 -9.95 -24.47
CA GLN A 179 -0.09 -9.79 -23.01
C GLN A 179 -1.09 -8.78 -22.43
N LEU A 180 -1.26 -7.61 -23.06
CA LEU A 180 -2.23 -6.61 -22.59
C LEU A 180 -3.67 -7.14 -22.63
N VAL A 181 -4.05 -7.85 -23.69
CA VAL A 181 -5.35 -8.53 -23.79
C VAL A 181 -5.53 -9.51 -22.64
N GLY A 182 -4.56 -10.39 -22.40
CA GLY A 182 -4.64 -11.36 -21.31
C GLY A 182 -4.65 -10.72 -19.91
N HIS A 183 -4.10 -9.52 -19.73
CA HIS A 183 -4.23 -8.78 -18.47
C HIS A 183 -5.61 -8.12 -18.31
N ARG A 184 -6.19 -7.59 -19.39
CA ARG A 184 -7.55 -7.03 -19.37
C ARG A 184 -8.59 -8.10 -19.04
N GLU A 185 -8.51 -9.26 -19.69
CA GLU A 185 -9.44 -10.38 -19.47
C GLU A 185 -9.42 -10.91 -18.03
N ARG A 186 -8.32 -10.75 -17.29
CA ARG A 186 -8.26 -11.12 -15.86
C ARG A 186 -8.87 -10.09 -14.92
N LEU A 187 -9.15 -8.88 -15.41
CA LEU A 187 -9.76 -7.80 -14.64
C LEU A 187 -11.28 -7.73 -14.81
N GLU A 188 -11.82 -8.36 -15.86
CA GLU A 188 -13.26 -8.53 -16.11
C GLU A 188 -13.84 -9.69 -15.27
#